data_AF-K1URW3-F1
#
_entry.id   AF-K1URW3-F1
#
_cell.length_a   1.000
_cell.length_b   1.000
_cell.length_c   1.000
_cell.angle_alpha   90.00
_cell.angle_beta   90.00
_cell.angle_gamma   90.00
#
_symmetry.space_group_name_H-M   'P 1'
#
loop_
_entity.id
_entity.type
_entity.pdbx_description
1 polymer ?
#
loop_
_entity_poly.entity_id
_entity_poly.type
_entity_poly.pdbx_seq_one_letter_code
_entity_poly.pdbx_strand_id
1 'polypeptide(L)'
;HLYRYADLLELERGIHAERLVGCYTEIMPGRPTIAEHRHPRDSVRKPISAATAAPITKLNAAIITAAEQQTMNYYMNIGTFYDSDLGRRLYQEIGMIEEQHVTQYGALLDPGMTWLENLLLHEYTECYLYWSCVEDETDLHIKKIWEQHFEQECSHLHAAEALLKQYEGKEACQIIPDGTFPELLRFRPPERISAQGAQNHHFEHRCAG
;
A
#
# COMPACT_ATOMS: atom_id res chain seq x y z
N HIS A 1 8.65 -10.61 -2.06
CA HIS A 1 9.02 -10.19 -3.43
C HIS A 1 10.48 -9.71 -3.57
N LEU A 2 10.96 -8.78 -2.72
CA LEU A 2 12.30 -8.19 -2.83
C LEU A 2 13.46 -9.19 -3.01
N TYR A 3 13.55 -10.22 -2.18
CA TYR A 3 14.59 -11.27 -2.32
C TYR A 3 14.62 -11.93 -3.70
N ARG A 4 13.44 -12.23 -4.26
CA ARG A 4 13.33 -12.89 -5.56
C ARG A 4 13.78 -11.97 -6.70
N TYR A 5 13.53 -10.67 -6.57
CA TYR A 5 14.03 -9.67 -7.52
C TYR A 5 15.53 -9.42 -7.37
N ALA A 6 16.07 -9.49 -6.15
CA ALA A 6 17.51 -9.42 -5.91
C ALA A 6 18.23 -10.59 -6.59
N ASP A 7 17.76 -11.82 -6.39
CA ASP A 7 18.31 -13.02 -7.04
C ASP A 7 18.24 -12.92 -8.57
N LEU A 8 17.10 -12.47 -9.13
CA LEU A 8 16.97 -12.28 -10.58
C LEU A 8 17.94 -11.21 -11.11
N LEU A 9 18.08 -10.10 -10.38
CA LEU A 9 18.96 -9.00 -10.77
C LEU A 9 20.44 -9.40 -10.76
N GLU A 10 20.86 -10.16 -9.74
CA GLU A 10 22.21 -10.72 -9.69
C GLU A 10 22.43 -11.73 -10.82
N LEU A 11 21.47 -12.64 -11.06
CA LEU A 11 21.56 -13.64 -12.11
C LEU A 11 21.67 -13.03 -13.52
N GLU A 12 20.86 -12.01 -13.83
CA GLU A 12 20.79 -11.44 -15.18
C GLU A 12 21.82 -10.34 -15.43
N ARG A 13 22.19 -9.58 -14.40
CA ARG A 13 22.99 -8.35 -14.55
C ARG A 13 24.25 -8.34 -13.68
N GLY A 14 24.45 -9.33 -12.81
CA GLY A 14 25.57 -9.36 -11.86
C GLY A 14 25.52 -8.21 -10.84
N ILE A 15 24.34 -7.63 -10.61
CA ILE A 15 24.17 -6.49 -9.71
C ILE A 15 23.64 -6.99 -8.37
N HIS A 16 24.41 -6.74 -7.31
CA HIS A 16 24.01 -7.00 -5.93
C HIS A 16 23.00 -5.94 -5.44
N ALA A 17 21.80 -6.38 -5.08
CA ALA A 17 20.67 -5.51 -4.73
C ALA A 17 20.89 -4.74 -3.42
N GLU A 18 21.75 -5.22 -2.53
CA GLU A 18 22.14 -4.57 -1.26
C GLU A 18 22.68 -3.17 -1.50
N ARG A 19 23.37 -2.98 -2.65
CA ARG A 19 23.90 -1.69 -3.08
C ARG A 19 22.80 -0.70 -3.45
N LEU A 20 21.66 -1.19 -3.94
CA LEU A 20 20.51 -0.37 -4.32
C LEU A 20 19.64 -0.01 -3.11
N VAL A 21 19.45 -0.96 -2.18
CA VAL A 21 18.63 -0.72 -0.97
C VAL A 21 19.41 -0.05 0.17
N GLY A 22 20.70 0.26 -0.03
CA GLY A 22 21.52 1.06 0.89
C GLY A 22 21.72 0.44 2.29
N CYS A 23 21.48 -0.86 2.44
CA CYS A 23 21.43 -1.56 3.74
C CYS A 23 20.35 -1.02 4.71
N TYR A 24 19.30 -0.40 4.20
CA TYR A 24 18.13 0.01 5.00
C TYR A 24 17.02 -1.05 5.01
N THR A 25 17.07 -1.99 4.07
CA THR A 25 16.07 -3.05 3.92
C THR A 25 16.75 -4.39 3.87
N GLU A 26 16.27 -5.32 4.70
CA GLU A 26 16.78 -6.68 4.74
C GLU A 26 16.28 -7.45 3.52
N ILE A 27 17.19 -8.15 2.83
CA ILE A 27 16.85 -9.00 1.69
C ILE A 27 16.90 -10.45 2.18
N MET A 28 15.75 -10.96 2.61
CA MET A 28 15.65 -12.32 3.16
C MET A 28 14.68 -13.19 2.34
N PRO A 29 14.98 -14.49 2.20
CA PRO A 29 14.08 -15.41 1.52
C PRO A 29 12.72 -15.43 2.22
N GLY A 30 11.66 -15.19 1.43
CA GLY A 30 10.29 -15.33 1.87
C GLY A 30 9.86 -16.80 1.95
N ARG A 31 8.54 -17.03 2.06
CA ARG A 31 8.00 -18.38 1.89
C ARG A 31 8.25 -18.87 0.45
N PRO A 32 8.56 -20.16 0.23
CA PRO A 32 8.67 -20.71 -1.12
C PRO A 32 7.36 -20.54 -1.90
N THR A 33 7.42 -20.26 -3.20
CA THR A 33 6.28 -20.09 -4.12
C THR A 33 5.16 -21.12 -3.93
N ILE A 34 5.52 -22.41 -3.84
CA ILE A 34 4.55 -23.51 -3.69
C ILE A 34 3.72 -23.40 -2.39
N ALA A 35 4.22 -22.63 -1.41
CA ALA A 35 3.61 -22.35 -0.13
C ALA A 35 3.22 -20.86 0.05
N GLU A 36 3.45 -20.00 -0.95
CA GLU A 36 2.93 -18.63 -0.97
C GLU A 36 1.43 -18.62 -1.27
N HIS A 37 0.95 -19.53 -2.13
CA HIS A 37 -0.48 -19.73 -2.34
C HIS A 37 -1.16 -20.25 -1.07
N ARG A 38 -2.09 -19.44 -0.55
CA ARG A 38 -2.84 -19.78 0.66
C ARG A 38 -4.07 -20.63 0.33
N HIS A 39 -4.51 -21.42 1.31
CA HIS A 39 -5.77 -22.15 1.20
C HIS A 39 -6.93 -21.14 1.08
N PRO A 40 -7.93 -21.35 0.20
CA PRO A 40 -9.00 -20.37 -0.06
C PRO A 40 -9.79 -19.89 1.19
N ARG A 41 -9.86 -20.73 2.23
CA ARG A 41 -10.47 -20.36 3.53
C ARG A 41 -9.70 -19.26 4.27
N ASP A 42 -8.40 -19.14 4.06
CA ASP A 42 -7.55 -18.13 4.69
C ASP A 42 -7.47 -16.83 3.86
N SER A 43 -7.97 -16.88 2.62
CA SER A 43 -8.00 -15.76 1.67
C SER A 43 -9.07 -14.72 2.01
N VAL A 44 -10.11 -15.07 2.76
CA VAL A 44 -11.22 -14.15 3.08
C VAL A 44 -11.31 -13.95 4.59
N ARG A 45 -11.28 -12.69 5.01
CA ARG A 45 -11.45 -12.29 6.41
C ARG A 45 -12.86 -11.74 6.64
N LYS A 46 -13.24 -11.62 7.91
CA LYS A 46 -14.53 -11.05 8.29
C LYS A 46 -14.50 -9.55 8.00
N PRO A 47 -15.49 -8.99 7.28
CA PRO A 47 -15.52 -7.56 6.99
C PRO A 47 -15.70 -6.76 8.27
N ILE A 48 -15.20 -5.52 8.26
CA ILE A 48 -15.54 -4.54 9.28
C ILE A 48 -17.00 -4.11 9.11
N SER A 49 -17.56 -3.50 10.15
CA SER A 49 -18.83 -2.79 10.05
C SER A 49 -18.54 -1.30 10.02
N ALA A 50 -18.89 -0.63 8.92
CA ALA A 50 -18.70 0.80 8.75
C ALA A 50 -19.47 1.62 9.79
N ALA A 51 -20.59 1.10 10.31
CA ALA A 51 -21.37 1.77 11.35
C ALA A 51 -20.67 1.80 12.72
N THR A 52 -19.78 0.83 13.01
CA THR A 52 -19.24 0.62 14.36
C THR A 52 -17.72 0.63 14.43
N ALA A 53 -17.03 0.44 13.32
CA ALA A 53 -15.58 0.47 13.25
C ALA A 53 -15.06 1.88 13.53
N ALA A 54 -13.94 1.97 14.26
CA ALA A 54 -13.24 3.22 14.48
C ALA A 54 -12.79 3.83 13.13
N PRO A 55 -12.74 5.17 13.00
CA PRO A 55 -12.30 5.84 11.77
C PRO A 55 -10.96 5.32 11.24
N ILE A 56 -9.96 5.16 12.12
CA ILE A 56 -8.64 4.65 11.74
C ILE A 56 -8.68 3.22 11.18
N THR A 57 -9.61 2.38 11.63
CA THR A 57 -9.77 1.02 11.10
C THR A 57 -10.28 1.06 9.67
N LYS A 58 -11.23 1.96 9.35
CA LYS A 58 -11.74 2.15 8.00
C LYS A 58 -10.64 2.65 7.06
N LEU A 59 -9.89 3.67 7.51
CA LEU A 59 -8.74 4.21 6.77
C LEU A 59 -7.70 3.12 6.50
N ASN A 60 -7.27 2.37 7.52
CA ASN A 60 -6.27 1.32 7.35
C ASN A 60 -6.73 0.24 6.35
N ALA A 61 -7.99 -0.17 6.40
CA ALA A 61 -8.54 -1.14 5.46
C ALA A 61 -8.56 -0.60 4.02
N ALA A 62 -8.97 0.66 3.83
CA ALA A 62 -8.96 1.31 2.52
C ALA A 62 -7.54 1.48 1.96
N ILE A 63 -6.62 2.01 2.78
CA ILE A 63 -5.23 2.30 2.40
C ILE A 63 -4.50 1.02 2.00
N ILE A 64 -4.55 -0.02 2.82
CA ILE A 64 -3.84 -1.27 2.52
C ILE A 64 -4.43 -1.95 1.28
N THR A 65 -5.75 -1.93 1.11
CA THR A 65 -6.39 -2.49 -0.08
C THR A 65 -5.97 -1.73 -1.35
N ALA A 66 -5.93 -0.40 -1.29
CA ALA A 66 -5.51 0.45 -2.41
C ALA A 66 -4.03 0.23 -2.77
N ALA A 67 -3.15 0.12 -1.77
CA ALA A 67 -1.72 -0.14 -1.98
C ALA A 67 -1.46 -1.48 -2.66
N GLU A 68 -2.16 -2.53 -2.23
CA GLU A 68 -2.06 -3.87 -2.82
C GLU A 68 -2.64 -3.87 -4.24
N GLN A 69 -3.76 -3.15 -4.46
CA GLN A 69 -4.35 -3.01 -5.80
C GLN A 69 -3.42 -2.28 -6.77
N GLN A 70 -2.75 -1.22 -6.33
CA GLN A 70 -1.73 -0.51 -7.10
C GLN A 70 -0.57 -1.44 -7.46
N THR A 71 -0.08 -2.21 -6.48
CA THR A 71 1.06 -3.13 -6.65
C THR A 71 0.73 -4.27 -7.60
N MET A 72 -0.45 -4.88 -7.46
CA MET A 72 -0.97 -5.89 -8.38
C MET A 72 -1.08 -5.32 -9.80
N ASN A 73 -1.67 -4.12 -9.96
CA ASN A 73 -1.81 -3.46 -11.26
C ASN A 73 -0.44 -3.18 -11.90
N TYR A 74 0.56 -2.79 -11.12
CA TYR A 74 1.91 -2.60 -11.63
C TYR A 74 2.46 -3.91 -12.23
N TYR A 75 2.44 -5.01 -11.48
CA TYR A 75 3.00 -6.27 -11.98
C TYR A 75 2.22 -6.85 -13.16
N MET A 76 0.88 -6.76 -13.15
CA MET A 76 0.05 -7.26 -14.24
C MET A 76 0.23 -6.46 -15.54
N ASN A 77 0.42 -5.14 -15.45
CA ASN A 77 0.57 -4.28 -16.63
C ASN A 77 2.02 -4.16 -17.11
N ILE A 78 2.99 -4.05 -16.20
CA ILE A 78 4.40 -3.83 -16.54
C ILE A 78 5.15 -5.15 -16.74
N GLY A 79 4.75 -6.21 -16.05
CA GLY A 79 5.49 -7.48 -16.04
C GLY A 79 5.68 -8.10 -17.42
N THR A 80 4.75 -7.88 -18.35
CA THR A 80 4.84 -8.40 -19.72
C THR A 80 5.91 -7.71 -20.57
N PHE A 81 6.35 -6.51 -20.20
CA PHE A 81 7.38 -5.74 -20.88
C PHE A 81 8.81 -6.06 -20.41
N TYR A 82 8.97 -6.92 -19.40
CA TYR A 82 10.30 -7.31 -18.93
C TYR A 82 11.06 -8.10 -20.00
N ASP A 83 12.37 -7.90 -20.11
CA ASP A 83 13.19 -8.36 -21.24
C ASP A 83 13.25 -9.90 -21.36
N SER A 84 13.50 -10.60 -20.24
CA SER A 84 13.72 -12.04 -20.22
C SER A 84 12.43 -12.84 -19.97
N ASP A 85 12.39 -14.07 -20.50
CA ASP A 85 11.30 -15.01 -20.19
C ASP A 85 11.23 -15.34 -18.69
N LEU A 86 12.38 -15.49 -18.05
CA LEU A 86 12.45 -15.79 -16.61
C LEU A 86 11.88 -14.65 -15.78
N GLY A 87 12.25 -13.40 -16.10
CA GLY A 87 11.71 -12.23 -15.42
C GLY A 87 10.22 -12.05 -15.66
N ARG A 88 9.73 -12.21 -16.90
CA ARG A 88 8.28 -12.18 -17.17
C ARG A 88 7.51 -13.20 -16.32
N ARG A 89 8.02 -14.44 -16.19
CA ARG A 89 7.41 -15.47 -15.33
C ARG A 89 7.43 -15.07 -13.86
N LEU A 90 8.54 -14.52 -13.37
CA LEU A 90 8.65 -14.04 -12.00
C LEU A 90 7.62 -12.93 -11.71
N TYR A 91 7.51 -11.94 -12.59
CA TYR A 91 6.53 -10.85 -12.46
C TYR A 91 5.09 -11.37 -12.50
N GLN A 92 4.76 -12.31 -13.40
CA GLN A 92 3.44 -12.92 -13.46
C GLN A 92 3.10 -13.65 -12.16
N GLU A 93 4.05 -14.41 -11.63
CA GLU A 93 3.84 -15.15 -10.38
C GLU A 93 3.63 -14.22 -9.19
N ILE A 94 4.44 -13.15 -9.09
CA ILE A 94 4.28 -12.13 -8.06
C ILE A 94 2.94 -11.42 -8.21
N GLY A 95 2.53 -11.05 -9.43
CA GLY A 95 1.22 -10.45 -9.68
C GLY A 95 0.05 -11.31 -9.21
N MET A 96 0.15 -12.64 -9.33
CA MET A 96 -0.85 -13.56 -8.78
C MET A 96 -0.86 -13.61 -7.26
N ILE A 97 0.27 -13.36 -6.58
CA ILE A 97 0.32 -13.26 -5.11
C ILE A 97 -0.33 -11.96 -4.66
N GLU A 98 -0.03 -10.84 -5.32
CA GLU A 98 -0.64 -9.54 -4.96
C GLU A 98 -2.15 -9.54 -5.23
N GLU A 99 -2.65 -10.27 -6.23
CA GLU A 99 -4.09 -10.48 -6.41
C GLU A 99 -4.72 -11.15 -5.18
N GLN A 100 -4.03 -12.12 -4.58
CA GLN A 100 -4.50 -12.73 -3.33
C GLN A 100 -4.50 -11.73 -2.18
N HIS A 101 -3.53 -10.82 -2.12
CA HIS A 101 -3.50 -9.74 -1.13
C HIS A 101 -4.67 -8.77 -1.33
N VAL A 102 -4.96 -8.36 -2.57
CA VAL A 102 -6.13 -7.54 -2.91
C VAL A 102 -7.41 -8.21 -2.44
N THR A 103 -7.61 -9.49 -2.75
CA THR A 103 -8.78 -10.25 -2.29
C THR A 103 -8.84 -10.30 -0.76
N GLN A 104 -7.69 -10.53 -0.11
CA GLN A 104 -7.64 -10.67 1.35
C GLN A 104 -7.95 -9.36 2.09
N TYR A 105 -7.33 -8.27 1.69
CA TYR A 105 -7.53 -6.97 2.33
C TYR A 105 -8.84 -6.34 1.90
N GLY A 106 -9.25 -6.51 0.65
CA GLY A 106 -10.57 -6.09 0.16
C GLY A 106 -11.72 -6.76 0.90
N ALA A 107 -11.55 -8.01 1.36
CA ALA A 107 -12.53 -8.69 2.22
C ALA A 107 -12.76 -8.02 3.59
N LEU A 108 -11.88 -7.09 4.01
CA LEU A 108 -12.07 -6.31 5.23
C LEU A 108 -13.06 -5.15 5.03
N LEU A 109 -13.28 -4.68 3.80
CA LEU A 109 -14.21 -3.59 3.51
C LEU A 109 -15.66 -4.02 3.80
N ASP A 110 -16.51 -3.09 4.23
CA ASP A 110 -17.91 -3.38 4.55
C ASP A 110 -18.73 -3.55 3.26
N PRO A 111 -19.23 -4.77 2.94
CA PRO A 111 -20.00 -5.01 1.72
C PRO A 111 -21.41 -4.40 1.76
N GLY A 112 -21.86 -3.88 2.91
CA GLY A 112 -23.15 -3.23 3.09
C GLY A 112 -23.18 -1.75 2.73
N MET A 113 -22.01 -1.14 2.49
CA MET A 113 -21.93 0.29 2.11
C MET A 113 -22.42 0.51 0.68
N THR A 114 -23.10 1.63 0.45
CA THR A 114 -23.50 2.07 -0.90
C THR A 114 -22.31 2.59 -1.70
N TRP A 115 -22.50 2.79 -3.00
CA TRP A 115 -21.46 3.37 -3.86
C TRP A 115 -21.09 4.80 -3.44
N LEU A 116 -22.06 5.64 -3.05
CA LEU A 116 -21.76 7.01 -2.63
C LEU A 116 -21.17 7.08 -1.22
N GLU A 117 -21.52 6.16 -0.33
CA GLU A 117 -20.84 6.02 0.97
C GLU A 117 -19.37 5.59 0.79
N ASN A 118 -19.12 4.64 -0.11
CA ASN A 118 -17.76 4.23 -0.47
C ASN A 118 -16.98 5.38 -1.12
N LEU A 119 -17.59 6.13 -2.04
CA LEU A 119 -16.98 7.31 -2.65
C LEU A 119 -16.60 8.35 -1.59
N LEU A 120 -17.52 8.71 -0.69
CA LEU A 120 -17.23 9.66 0.38
C LEU A 120 -16.07 9.18 1.27
N LEU A 121 -16.04 7.90 1.64
CA LEU A 121 -14.97 7.32 2.46
C LEU A 121 -13.64 7.26 1.70
N HIS A 122 -13.68 7.05 0.38
CA HIS A 122 -12.50 7.09 -0.49
C HIS A 122 -11.88 8.50 -0.49
N GLU A 123 -12.66 9.54 -0.79
CA GLU A 123 -12.17 10.92 -0.79
C GLU A 123 -11.68 11.35 0.60
N TYR A 124 -12.34 10.90 1.67
CA TYR A 124 -11.88 11.15 3.04
C TYR A 124 -10.53 10.47 3.33
N THR A 125 -10.29 9.28 2.76
CA THR A 125 -9.02 8.56 2.87
C THR A 125 -7.90 9.30 2.14
N GLU A 126 -8.16 9.82 0.95
CA GLU A 126 -7.19 10.64 0.20
C GLU A 126 -6.85 11.94 0.97
N CYS A 127 -7.87 12.65 1.48
CA CYS A 127 -7.66 13.82 2.31
C CYS A 127 -6.79 13.51 3.54
N TYR A 128 -7.04 12.38 4.21
CA TYR A 128 -6.25 11.92 5.36
C TYR A 128 -4.78 11.67 5.00
N LEU A 129 -4.52 11.02 3.85
CA LEU A 129 -3.18 10.72 3.39
C LEU A 129 -2.40 11.99 3.05
N TYR A 130 -2.97 12.88 2.22
CA TYR A 130 -2.30 14.12 1.86
C TYR A 130 -2.10 15.04 3.05
N TRP A 131 -3.08 15.13 3.96
CA TRP A 131 -2.91 15.92 5.19
C TRP A 131 -1.79 15.35 6.08
N SER A 132 -1.67 14.03 6.17
CA SER A 132 -0.54 13.39 6.86
C SER A 132 0.80 13.76 6.21
N CYS A 133 0.89 13.82 4.88
CA CYS A 133 2.08 14.30 4.18
C CYS A 133 2.38 15.77 4.47
N VAL A 134 1.37 16.65 4.44
CA VAL A 134 1.52 18.08 4.77
C VAL A 134 2.08 18.25 6.18
N GLU A 135 1.58 17.50 7.15
CA GLU A 135 1.94 17.62 8.56
C GLU A 135 3.30 17.01 8.92
N ASP A 136 3.85 16.15 8.06
CA ASP A 136 5.15 15.51 8.27
C ASP A 136 6.27 16.10 7.38
N GLU A 137 5.90 16.73 6.26
CA GLU A 137 6.85 17.33 5.33
C GLU A 137 7.58 18.52 5.95
N THR A 138 8.91 18.50 5.81
CA THR A 138 9.82 19.52 6.37
C THR A 138 10.28 20.51 5.31
N ASP A 139 10.31 20.11 4.05
CA ASP A 139 10.65 20.98 2.93
C ASP A 139 9.43 21.85 2.54
N LEU A 140 9.56 23.16 2.70
CA LEU A 140 8.47 24.11 2.46
C LEU A 140 8.04 24.20 0.98
N HIS A 141 8.90 23.79 0.03
CA HIS A 141 8.52 23.76 -1.38
C HIS A 141 7.70 22.52 -1.69
N ILE A 142 8.12 21.35 -1.18
CA ILE A 142 7.39 20.09 -1.36
C ILE A 142 6.06 20.13 -0.58
N LYS A 143 6.05 20.70 0.63
CA LYS A 143 4.83 20.87 1.43
C LYS A 143 3.72 21.57 0.67
N LYS A 144 4.05 22.59 -0.13
CA LYS A 144 3.06 23.29 -0.99
C LYS A 144 2.44 22.40 -2.06
N ILE A 145 3.18 21.40 -2.55
CA ILE A 145 2.66 20.42 -3.50
C ILE A 145 1.65 19.51 -2.78
N TRP A 146 1.98 19.05 -1.57
CA TRP A 146 1.04 18.28 -0.74
C TRP A 146 -0.21 19.08 -0.37
N GLU A 147 -0.06 20.35 -0.02
CA GLU A 147 -1.19 21.25 0.27
C GLU A 147 -2.11 21.40 -0.95
N GLN A 148 -1.55 21.55 -2.16
CA GLN A 148 -2.34 21.62 -3.39
C GLN A 148 -3.13 20.34 -3.65
N HIS A 149 -2.54 19.16 -3.44
CA HIS A 149 -3.27 17.90 -3.58
C HIS A 149 -4.34 17.75 -2.50
N PHE A 150 -4.03 18.10 -1.26
CA PHE A 150 -5.02 18.11 -0.18
C PHE A 150 -6.23 19.00 -0.51
N GLU A 151 -6.01 20.20 -1.05
CA GLU A 151 -7.09 21.11 -1.49
C GLU A 151 -7.95 20.51 -2.62
N GLN A 152 -7.33 19.77 -3.55
CA GLN A 152 -8.04 19.04 -4.61
C GLN A 152 -8.94 17.96 -4.01
N GLU A 153 -8.41 17.13 -3.12
CA GLU A 153 -9.18 16.03 -2.53
C GLU A 153 -10.29 16.55 -1.59
N CYS A 154 -10.07 17.67 -0.89
CA CYS A 154 -11.15 18.33 -0.15
C CYS A 154 -12.29 18.78 -1.07
N SER A 155 -11.96 19.26 -2.28
CA SER A 155 -12.98 19.61 -3.28
C SER A 155 -13.75 18.38 -3.77
N HIS A 156 -13.06 17.24 -3.97
CA HIS A 156 -13.70 15.97 -4.33
C HIS A 156 -14.57 15.43 -3.19
N LEU A 157 -14.12 15.53 -1.94
CA LEU A 157 -14.87 15.12 -0.76
C LEU A 157 -16.19 15.90 -0.64
N HIS A 158 -16.16 17.22 -0.86
CA HIS A 158 -17.38 18.03 -0.89
C HIS A 158 -18.31 17.68 -2.06
N ALA A 159 -17.75 17.31 -3.22
CA ALA A 159 -18.55 16.81 -4.33
C ALA A 159 -19.22 15.46 -4.00
N ALA A 160 -18.49 14.54 -3.36
CA ALA A 160 -19.02 13.26 -2.89
C ALA A 160 -20.12 13.44 -1.84
N GLU A 161 -19.94 14.36 -0.89
CA GLU A 161 -20.97 14.74 0.08
C GLU A 161 -22.24 15.27 -0.61
N ALA A 162 -22.09 16.16 -1.60
CA ALA A 162 -23.21 16.70 -2.35
C ALA A 162 -23.98 15.60 -3.10
N LEU A 163 -23.26 14.66 -3.73
CA LEU A 163 -23.87 13.50 -4.40
C LEU A 163 -24.61 12.60 -3.40
N LEU A 164 -23.99 12.28 -2.27
CA LEU A 164 -24.59 11.44 -1.22
C LEU A 164 -25.90 12.06 -0.72
N LYS A 165 -25.89 13.37 -0.45
CA LYS A 165 -27.08 14.10 -0.01
C LYS A 165 -28.16 14.15 -1.08
N GLN A 166 -27.78 14.43 -2.33
CA GLN A 166 -28.72 14.57 -3.43
C GLN A 166 -29.42 13.24 -3.78
N TYR A 167 -28.68 12.14 -3.84
CA TYR A 167 -29.17 10.87 -4.38
C TYR A 167 -29.57 9.86 -3.31
N GLU A 168 -29.00 9.92 -2.11
CA GLU A 168 -29.32 9.01 -1.01
C GLU A 168 -29.98 9.71 0.19
N GLY A 169 -30.02 11.05 0.21
CA GLY A 169 -30.62 11.81 1.32
C GLY A 169 -29.85 11.69 2.63
N LYS A 170 -28.60 11.21 2.58
CA LYS A 170 -27.72 11.04 3.74
C LYS A 170 -26.77 12.22 3.87
N GLU A 171 -26.45 12.58 5.10
CA GLU A 171 -25.43 13.60 5.41
C GLU A 171 -24.07 12.91 5.62
N ALA A 172 -22.96 13.57 5.26
CA ALA A 172 -21.61 12.99 5.39
C ALA A 172 -21.28 12.55 6.83
N CYS A 173 -21.79 13.28 7.83
CA CYS A 173 -21.61 12.95 9.25
C CYS A 173 -22.24 11.61 9.67
N GLN A 174 -23.13 11.02 8.86
CA GLN A 174 -23.64 9.68 9.12
C GLN A 174 -22.59 8.59 8.84
N ILE A 175 -21.59 8.90 8.01
CA ILE A 175 -20.54 7.98 7.57
C ILE A 175 -19.19 8.32 8.22
N ILE A 176 -18.93 9.63 8.36
CA ILE A 176 -17.73 10.23 8.96
C ILE A 176 -18.17 11.13 10.12
N PRO A 177 -18.41 10.59 11.33
CA PRO A 177 -19.13 11.29 12.40
C PRO A 177 -18.49 12.61 12.86
N ASP A 178 -17.17 12.61 13.03
CA ASP A 178 -16.47 13.72 13.68
C ASP A 178 -15.84 14.71 12.69
N GLY A 179 -15.91 14.44 11.37
CA GLY A 179 -15.33 15.27 10.31
C GLY A 179 -13.83 15.59 10.47
N THR A 180 -13.15 14.92 11.40
CA THR A 180 -11.76 15.14 11.80
C THR A 180 -10.96 13.90 11.49
N PHE A 181 -9.66 14.06 11.29
CA PHE A 181 -8.77 12.93 11.10
C PHE A 181 -8.38 12.30 12.45
N PRO A 182 -8.21 10.96 12.49
CA PRO A 182 -7.54 10.32 13.61
C PRO A 182 -6.04 10.68 13.64
N GLU A 183 -5.26 10.04 14.51
CA GLU A 183 -3.80 10.23 14.56
C GLU A 183 -3.18 10.06 13.15
N LEU A 184 -2.46 11.09 12.71
CA LEU A 184 -1.89 11.16 11.37
C LEU A 184 -0.67 10.26 11.21
N LEU A 185 -0.40 9.86 9.96
CA LEU A 185 0.80 9.09 9.63
C LEU A 185 2.07 9.93 9.84
N ARG A 186 3.16 9.23 10.21
CA ARG A 186 4.50 9.81 10.35
C ARG A 186 5.47 9.01 9.48
N PHE A 187 6.09 9.67 8.51
CA PHE A 187 6.96 9.07 7.50
C PHE A 187 8.43 9.21 7.93
N ARG A 188 8.78 8.51 9.01
CA ARG A 188 10.17 8.51 9.49
C ARG A 188 11.05 7.65 8.58
N PRO A 189 12.30 8.06 8.31
CA PRO A 189 13.24 7.22 7.61
C PRO A 189 13.50 5.92 8.41
N PRO A 190 13.62 4.76 7.74
CA PRO A 190 13.99 3.52 8.40
C PRO A 190 15.40 3.63 8.99
N GLU A 191 15.62 3.00 10.15
CA GLU A 191 16.96 2.89 10.73
C GLU A 191 17.84 1.98 9.87
N ARG A 192 19.12 2.34 9.73
CA ARG A 192 20.06 1.54 8.94
C ARG A 192 20.32 0.22 9.64
N ILE A 193 20.25 -0.89 8.90
CA ILE A 193 20.53 -2.21 9.45
C ILE A 193 22.03 -2.29 9.75
N SER A 194 22.39 -2.51 11.02
CA SER A 194 23.79 -2.65 11.42
C SER A 194 24.41 -3.91 10.82
N ALA A 195 25.70 -3.86 10.46
CA ALA A 195 26.44 -4.96 9.84
C ALA A 195 26.48 -6.27 10.68
N GLN A 196 26.08 -6.21 11.95
CA GLN A 196 26.02 -7.37 12.85
C GLN A 196 24.76 -8.23 12.67
N GLY A 197 23.67 -7.70 12.10
CA GLY A 197 22.45 -8.48 11.81
C GLY A 197 22.59 -9.42 10.60
N ALA A 198 23.46 -9.06 9.66
CA ALA A 198 23.70 -9.83 8.43
C ALA A 198 24.66 -11.02 8.61
N GLN A 199 25.27 -11.20 9.80
CA GLN A 199 26.34 -12.18 10.01
C GLN A 199 25.86 -13.62 10.30
N ASN A 200 24.55 -13.87 10.43
CA ASN A 200 24.06 -15.22 10.75
C ASN A 200 23.76 -16.11 9.54
N HIS A 201 23.89 -15.63 8.31
CA HIS A 201 23.80 -16.45 7.12
C HIS A 201 24.91 -16.08 6.14
N HIS A 202 25.78 -17.05 5.82
CA HIS A 202 26.97 -16.92 5.00
C HIS A 202 26.77 -16.04 3.76
N PHE A 203 27.27 -14.80 3.79
CA PHE A 203 27.74 -14.05 2.62
C PHE A 203 28.88 -13.12 3.05
N GLU A 204 30.11 -13.64 3.05
CA GLU A 204 31.29 -12.78 2.99
C GLU A 204 31.38 -12.21 1.58
N HIS A 205 31.07 -10.92 1.39
CA HIS A 205 32.02 -9.96 0.82
C HIS A 205 31.42 -8.55 0.62
N ARG A 206 32.04 -7.60 1.33
CA ARG A 206 32.33 -6.21 0.90
C ARG A 206 31.15 -5.24 0.70
N CYS A 207 30.66 -4.71 1.82
CA CYS A 207 30.25 -3.31 1.90
C CYS A 207 31.41 -2.47 2.49
N ALA A 208 32.46 -2.25 1.70
CA ALA A 208 33.47 -1.23 1.96
C ALA A 208 34.07 -0.79 0.62
N GLY A 209 33.75 0.44 0.22
CA GLY A 209 34.14 1.05 -1.05
C GLY A 209 33.13 2.10 -1.48
#